data_AF-A0A9E0Y6T5-F1
#
_entry.id   AF-A0A9E0Y6T5-F1
#
_cell.length_a   1.000
_cell.length_b   1.000
_cell.length_c   1.000
_cell.angle_alpha   90.00
_cell.angle_beta   90.00
_cell.angle_gamma   90.00
#
_symmetry.space_group_name_H-M   'P 1'
#
loop_
_entity.id
_entity.type
_entity.pdbx_description
1 polymer ?
#
loop_
_entity_poly.entity_id
_entity_poly.type
_entity_poly.pdbx_seq_one_letter_code
_entity_poly.pdbx_strand_id
1 'polypeptide(L)'
;MSSSSLFDSESQKSSSWKMLLIGFLVLVVVFGAAFGLYWRSIPKEKTDEERLAEQIRDSTVLMLAQPTFSGDEFAKQILGKARFQWLDRKKREAYFSYPPAEAAEFDEFLNKYFADPKKIEMATEKNGKLLIGDFSLALSENNKYFLKTSVDNVRIDPHQTLSFPFKGFDYTLSLEEMKGYTDDTWVYGGKLVAEASTESRKPRIIFANHGIMVAKPGEPSLKRVVDELLKDETIANDREKRVQRILDFVSNEIEYSYTEAVSPRETLKRADEILMTRIGDCSNKTILLASLLEQIGEDYILIYCPRHITVAVAQGNFPNDNKLDFTYENKKYLIAESTMPGFQIGKSRVQQSDILNNVNYVQSPRQIDLIFDAKSYNYLNFW
;
A
#
# COMPACT_ATOMS: atom_id res chain seq x y z
N MET A 1 53.86 -4.31 96.08
CA MET A 1 54.50 -4.41 94.75
C MET A 1 54.10 -5.74 94.14
N SER A 2 53.21 -5.72 93.15
CA SER A 2 53.17 -6.74 92.10
C SER A 2 52.34 -6.18 90.96
N SER A 3 53.02 -6.09 89.82
CA SER A 3 52.65 -5.48 88.56
C SER A 3 52.22 -6.58 87.59
N SER A 4 50.98 -6.53 87.12
CA SER A 4 50.46 -7.30 85.97
C SER A 4 49.00 -6.89 85.77
N SER A 5 48.46 -6.59 84.61
CA SER A 5 48.98 -6.60 83.24
C SER A 5 48.03 -5.69 82.43
N LEU A 6 48.53 -4.54 82.00
CA LEU A 6 48.04 -3.86 80.80
C LEU A 6 48.28 -4.81 79.62
N PHE A 7 47.26 -5.37 78.98
CA PHE A 7 47.21 -5.91 77.61
C PHE A 7 46.06 -6.93 77.54
N ASP A 8 44.82 -6.45 77.48
CA ASP A 8 43.66 -7.31 77.23
C ASP A 8 42.62 -6.57 76.37
N SER A 9 43.06 -6.01 75.25
CA SER A 9 42.19 -5.24 74.34
C SER A 9 42.42 -5.55 72.86
N GLU A 10 42.67 -6.81 72.49
CA GLU A 10 42.99 -7.14 71.09
C GLU A 10 42.24 -8.34 70.48
N SER A 11 41.12 -8.81 71.06
CA SER A 11 40.41 -9.98 70.49
C SER A 11 39.03 -9.70 69.88
N GLN A 12 38.45 -8.51 70.02
CA GLN A 12 37.08 -8.23 69.51
C GLN A 12 36.99 -7.60 68.11
N LYS A 13 38.11 -7.28 67.43
CA LYS A 13 38.08 -6.65 66.09
C LYS A 13 37.95 -7.63 64.91
N SER A 14 38.07 -8.94 65.10
CA SER A 14 38.12 -9.90 63.96
C SER A 14 36.75 -10.36 63.44
N SER A 15 35.68 -10.22 64.23
CA SER A 15 34.33 -10.68 63.86
C SER A 15 33.62 -9.70 62.89
N SER A 16 33.82 -8.40 63.09
CA SER A 16 33.19 -7.36 62.27
C SER A 16 33.63 -7.41 60.79
N TRP A 17 34.88 -7.78 60.51
CA TRP A 17 35.39 -7.82 59.14
C TRP A 17 34.86 -9.02 58.34
N LYS A 18 34.66 -10.17 59.01
CA LYS A 18 34.03 -11.35 58.38
C LYS A 18 32.58 -11.07 57.98
N MET A 19 31.82 -10.36 58.83
CA MET A 19 30.45 -9.97 58.52
C MET A 19 30.38 -8.96 57.37
N LEU A 20 31.31 -8.01 57.30
CA LEU A 20 31.42 -7.09 56.17
C LEU A 20 31.79 -7.81 54.87
N LEU A 21 32.70 -8.79 54.91
CA LEU A 21 33.10 -9.57 53.74
C LEU A 21 31.95 -10.45 53.23
N ILE A 22 31.21 -11.09 54.13
CA ILE A 22 30.02 -11.88 53.78
C ILE A 22 28.94 -10.96 53.20
N GLY A 23 28.67 -9.80 53.83
CA GLY A 23 27.72 -8.82 53.33
C GLY A 23 28.08 -8.31 51.93
N PHE A 24 29.36 -8.03 51.68
CA PHE A 24 29.85 -7.62 50.36
C PHE A 24 29.70 -8.73 49.32
N LEU A 25 30.04 -9.98 49.64
CA LEU A 25 29.86 -11.12 48.74
C LEU A 25 28.40 -11.35 48.37
N VAL A 26 27.49 -11.31 49.35
CA VAL A 26 26.05 -11.42 49.11
C VAL A 26 25.58 -10.28 48.20
N LEU A 27 26.05 -9.06 48.45
CA LEU A 27 25.71 -7.89 47.63
C LEU A 27 26.21 -8.05 46.19
N VAL A 28 27.46 -8.47 45.98
CA VAL A 28 28.00 -8.73 44.62
C VAL A 28 27.21 -9.82 43.90
N VAL A 29 26.80 -10.90 44.57
CA VAL A 29 25.99 -11.97 43.96
C VAL A 29 24.60 -11.47 43.60
N VAL A 30 23.93 -10.73 44.48
CA VAL A 30 22.59 -10.18 44.23
C VAL A 30 22.63 -9.15 43.11
N PHE A 31 23.58 -8.21 43.13
CA PHE A 31 23.73 -7.23 42.06
C PHE A 31 24.16 -7.88 40.74
N GLY A 32 25.03 -8.89 40.77
CA GLY A 32 25.41 -9.65 39.58
C GLY A 32 24.25 -10.42 38.96
N ALA A 33 23.41 -11.07 39.78
CA ALA A 33 22.21 -11.76 39.32
C ALA A 33 21.16 -10.78 38.79
N ALA A 34 20.91 -9.67 39.49
CA ALA A 34 19.99 -8.63 39.05
C ALA A 34 20.47 -7.97 37.75
N PHE A 35 21.76 -7.70 37.62
CA PHE A 35 22.37 -7.15 36.40
C PHE A 35 22.32 -8.13 35.24
N GLY A 36 22.56 -9.43 35.48
CA GLY A 36 22.42 -10.49 34.47
C GLY A 36 20.97 -10.68 34.00
N LEU A 37 20.00 -10.62 34.92
CA LEU A 37 18.58 -10.63 34.57
C LEU A 37 18.17 -9.37 33.81
N TYR A 38 18.66 -8.20 34.23
CA TYR A 38 18.46 -6.94 33.52
C TYR A 38 18.97 -7.02 32.08
N TRP A 39 20.22 -7.45 31.87
CA TRP A 39 20.79 -7.60 30.52
C TRP A 39 20.04 -8.62 29.65
N ARG A 40 19.58 -9.72 30.23
CA ARG A 40 18.72 -10.69 29.51
C ARG A 40 17.31 -10.17 29.22
N SER A 41 16.85 -9.18 29.98
CA SER A 41 15.55 -8.53 29.78
C SER A 41 15.62 -7.39 28.75
N ILE A 42 16.81 -6.90 28.40
CA ILE A 42 16.97 -5.93 27.32
C ILE A 42 16.52 -6.64 26.02
N PRO A 43 15.47 -6.13 25.36
CA PRO A 43 15.04 -6.71 24.09
C PRO A 43 16.21 -6.65 23.11
N LYS A 44 16.51 -7.77 22.47
CA LYS A 44 17.50 -7.77 21.38
C LYS A 44 17.06 -6.73 20.35
N GLU A 45 17.97 -5.85 19.97
CA GLU A 45 17.70 -4.90 18.90
C GLU A 45 17.43 -5.70 17.62
N LYS A 46 16.31 -5.37 16.96
CA LYS A 46 15.93 -6.03 15.72
C LYS A 46 16.93 -5.68 14.62
N THR A 47 17.30 -6.67 13.81
CA THR A 47 18.08 -6.44 12.59
C THR A 47 17.25 -5.65 11.57
N ASP A 48 17.89 -5.05 10.57
CA ASP A 48 17.17 -4.33 9.52
C ASP A 48 16.25 -5.26 8.71
N GLU A 49 16.65 -6.52 8.51
CA GLU A 49 15.82 -7.56 7.89
C GLU A 49 14.58 -7.88 8.73
N GLU A 50 14.73 -8.03 10.05
CA GLU A 50 13.60 -8.24 10.96
C GLU A 50 12.63 -7.05 10.93
N ARG A 51 13.13 -5.80 10.89
CA ARG A 51 12.30 -4.59 10.78
C ARG A 51 11.58 -4.53 9.43
N LEU A 52 12.26 -4.84 8.34
CA LEU A 52 11.68 -4.86 6.99
C LEU A 52 10.56 -5.91 6.90
N ALA A 53 10.81 -7.12 7.41
CA ALA A 53 9.82 -8.19 7.45
C ALA A 53 8.56 -7.78 8.25
N GLU A 54 8.74 -7.07 9.36
CA GLU A 54 7.62 -6.54 10.15
C GLU A 54 6.83 -5.47 9.40
N GLN A 55 7.51 -4.54 8.72
CA GLN A 55 6.85 -3.53 7.90
C GLN A 55 6.08 -4.16 6.74
N ILE A 56 6.67 -5.13 6.05
CA ILE A 56 6.01 -5.87 4.96
C ILE A 56 4.78 -6.59 5.50
N ARG A 57 4.90 -7.34 6.61
CA ARG A 57 3.76 -8.01 7.25
C ARG A 57 2.65 -7.02 7.58
N ASP A 58 2.98 -5.90 8.21
CA ASP A 58 2.00 -4.90 8.62
C ASP A 58 1.29 -4.29 7.39
N SER A 59 2.02 -3.99 6.31
CA SER A 59 1.45 -3.51 5.04
C SER A 59 0.57 -4.58 4.37
N THR A 60 1.02 -5.83 4.30
CA THR A 60 0.23 -6.95 3.73
C THR A 60 -1.07 -7.15 4.49
N VAL A 61 -1.04 -7.13 5.82
CA VAL A 61 -2.25 -7.26 6.65
C VAL A 61 -3.20 -6.08 6.46
N LEU A 62 -2.67 -4.86 6.32
CA LEU A 62 -3.49 -3.68 6.00
C LEU A 62 -4.16 -3.84 4.63
N MET A 63 -3.43 -4.32 3.62
CA MET A 63 -3.97 -4.58 2.28
C MET A 63 -5.04 -5.67 2.30
N LEU A 64 -4.84 -6.76 3.04
CA LEU A 64 -5.85 -7.81 3.24
C LEU A 64 -7.14 -7.26 3.88
N ALA A 65 -7.03 -6.25 4.75
CA ALA A 65 -8.18 -5.59 5.37
C ALA A 65 -8.92 -4.62 4.41
N GLN A 66 -8.40 -4.39 3.21
CA GLN A 66 -8.88 -3.43 2.23
C GLN A 66 -9.07 -4.09 0.85
N PRO A 67 -9.99 -5.06 0.71
CA PRO A 67 -10.17 -5.83 -0.52
C PRO A 67 -10.54 -4.98 -1.75
N THR A 68 -11.11 -3.79 -1.55
CA THR A 68 -11.35 -2.81 -2.64
C THR A 68 -10.07 -2.35 -3.33
N PHE A 69 -8.93 -2.38 -2.63
CA PHE A 69 -7.61 -1.95 -3.11
C PHE A 69 -6.71 -3.12 -3.49
N SER A 70 -6.81 -4.26 -2.78
CA SER A 70 -5.95 -5.42 -3.04
C SER A 70 -6.57 -6.46 -3.98
N GLY A 71 -7.90 -6.58 -3.98
CA GLY A 71 -8.64 -7.63 -4.69
C GLY A 71 -8.54 -9.02 -4.05
N ASP A 72 -9.37 -9.94 -4.53
CA ASP A 72 -9.46 -11.31 -4.02
C ASP A 72 -8.23 -12.16 -4.39
N GLU A 73 -7.63 -11.90 -5.55
CA GLU A 73 -6.48 -12.67 -6.04
C GLU A 73 -5.25 -12.45 -5.16
N PHE A 74 -5.02 -11.21 -4.71
CA PHE A 74 -4.03 -10.90 -3.69
C PHE A 74 -4.28 -11.73 -2.42
N ALA A 75 -5.50 -11.70 -1.88
CA ALA A 75 -5.82 -12.42 -0.66
C ALA A 75 -5.60 -13.94 -0.80
N LYS A 76 -5.95 -14.53 -1.96
CA LYS A 76 -5.69 -15.95 -2.25
C LYS A 76 -4.20 -16.29 -2.30
N GLN A 77 -3.38 -15.43 -2.90
CA GLN A 77 -1.93 -15.68 -2.97
C GLN A 77 -1.25 -15.54 -1.61
N ILE A 78 -1.77 -14.68 -0.73
CA ILE A 78 -1.24 -14.48 0.62
C ILE A 78 -1.74 -15.53 1.61
N LEU A 79 -3.02 -15.94 1.52
CA LEU A 79 -3.69 -16.74 2.55
C LEU A 79 -4.13 -18.14 2.07
N GLY A 80 -3.97 -18.45 0.78
CA GLY A 80 -4.50 -19.67 0.17
C GLY A 80 -6.03 -19.71 0.26
N LYS A 81 -6.56 -20.72 0.96
CA LYS A 81 -8.01 -20.92 1.16
C LYS A 81 -8.58 -20.04 2.28
N ALA A 82 -7.75 -19.47 3.14
CA ALA A 82 -8.23 -18.66 4.25
C ALA A 82 -8.72 -17.29 3.76
N ARG A 83 -9.57 -16.66 4.56
CA ARG A 83 -10.11 -15.33 4.28
C ARG A 83 -9.83 -14.40 5.42
N PHE A 84 -9.35 -13.20 5.09
CA PHE A 84 -9.28 -12.12 6.04
C PHE A 84 -10.69 -11.60 6.34
N GLN A 85 -11.05 -11.48 7.61
CA GLN A 85 -12.39 -11.04 8.03
C GLN A 85 -12.38 -9.64 8.61
N TRP A 86 -11.41 -9.34 9.48
CA TRP A 86 -11.37 -8.07 10.19
C TRP A 86 -9.99 -7.75 10.76
N LEU A 87 -9.70 -6.44 10.90
CA LEU A 87 -8.53 -5.91 11.57
C LEU A 87 -8.94 -4.95 12.69
N ASP A 88 -8.72 -5.32 13.95
CA ASP A 88 -8.73 -4.34 15.05
C ASP A 88 -7.37 -3.64 15.08
N ARG A 89 -7.28 -2.50 14.41
CA ARG A 89 -6.04 -1.69 14.33
C ARG A 89 -5.55 -1.20 15.70
N LYS A 90 -6.46 -0.97 16.66
CA LYS A 90 -6.08 -0.44 17.99
C LYS A 90 -5.43 -1.53 18.82
N LYS A 91 -5.95 -2.75 18.74
CA LYS A 91 -5.41 -3.91 19.47
C LYS A 91 -4.35 -4.69 18.69
N ARG A 92 -4.15 -4.36 17.41
CA ARG A 92 -3.35 -5.16 16.45
C ARG A 92 -3.80 -6.62 16.44
N GLU A 93 -5.11 -6.86 16.42
CA GLU A 93 -5.69 -8.19 16.30
C GLU A 93 -6.27 -8.39 14.90
N ALA A 94 -5.92 -9.51 14.28
CA ALA A 94 -6.41 -9.92 12.96
C ALA A 94 -7.31 -11.15 13.08
N TYR A 95 -8.39 -11.14 12.32
CA TYR A 95 -9.42 -12.17 12.32
C TYR A 95 -9.49 -12.85 10.97
N PHE A 96 -9.49 -14.17 10.97
CA PHE A 96 -9.49 -14.98 9.75
C PHE A 96 -10.58 -16.04 9.83
N SER A 97 -11.13 -16.42 8.67
CA SER A 97 -11.92 -17.63 8.54
C SER A 97 -11.24 -18.63 7.61
N TYR A 98 -11.56 -19.90 7.80
CA TYR A 98 -11.09 -20.99 6.94
C TYR A 98 -12.28 -21.90 6.60
N PRO A 99 -12.40 -22.37 5.35
CA PRO A 99 -13.45 -23.30 4.95
C PRO A 99 -13.32 -24.67 5.66
N PRO A 100 -14.31 -25.55 5.56
CA PRO A 100 -14.16 -26.93 6.00
C PRO A 100 -12.93 -27.59 5.37
N ALA A 101 -12.14 -28.27 6.20
CA ALA A 101 -10.95 -29.00 5.81
C ALA A 101 -10.64 -30.10 6.82
N GLU A 102 -9.91 -31.12 6.36
CA GLU A 102 -9.38 -32.18 7.22
C GLU A 102 -8.43 -31.59 8.27
N ALA A 103 -8.37 -32.21 9.45
CA ALA A 103 -7.59 -31.70 10.58
C ALA A 103 -6.11 -31.45 10.21
N ALA A 104 -5.50 -32.38 9.46
CA ALA A 104 -4.11 -32.25 9.02
C ALA A 104 -3.90 -31.06 8.05
N GLU A 105 -4.84 -30.81 7.14
CA GLU A 105 -4.76 -29.65 6.24
C GLU A 105 -4.87 -28.34 7.02
N PHE A 106 -5.82 -28.28 7.98
CA PHE A 106 -6.00 -27.09 8.80
C PHE A 106 -4.78 -26.83 9.69
N ASP A 107 -4.18 -27.87 10.29
CA ASP A 107 -2.95 -27.75 11.06
C ASP A 107 -1.76 -27.29 10.21
N GLU A 108 -1.64 -27.79 8.96
CA GLU A 108 -0.63 -27.31 8.01
C GLU A 108 -0.82 -25.82 7.71
N PHE A 109 -2.07 -25.39 7.45
CA PHE A 109 -2.42 -23.99 7.29
C PHE A 109 -1.98 -23.16 8.50
N LEU A 110 -2.31 -23.59 9.73
CA LEU A 110 -1.94 -22.86 10.94
C LEU A 110 -0.41 -22.74 11.08
N ASN A 111 0.32 -23.82 10.84
CA ASN A 111 1.78 -23.84 10.93
C ASN A 111 2.47 -23.03 9.84
N LYS A 112 1.85 -22.90 8.66
CA LYS A 112 2.39 -22.12 7.55
C LYS A 112 2.25 -20.62 7.79
N TYR A 113 1.05 -20.16 8.13
CA TYR A 113 0.71 -18.72 8.13
C TYR A 113 0.76 -18.06 9.49
N PHE A 114 1.07 -18.79 10.57
CA PHE A 114 1.22 -18.21 11.90
C PHE A 114 2.53 -18.63 12.56
N ALA A 115 3.15 -17.72 13.30
CA ALA A 115 4.42 -17.94 13.96
C ALA A 115 4.31 -18.92 15.14
N ASP A 116 3.25 -18.78 15.94
CA ASP A 116 2.92 -19.66 17.08
C ASP A 116 1.42 -20.01 17.08
N PRO A 117 1.06 -21.26 16.72
CA PRO A 117 -0.34 -21.71 16.76
C PRO A 117 -0.99 -21.62 18.14
N LYS A 118 -0.22 -21.63 19.24
CA LYS A 118 -0.77 -21.51 20.61
C LYS A 118 -1.27 -20.11 20.93
N LYS A 119 -0.88 -19.11 20.16
CA LYS A 119 -1.36 -17.71 20.26
C LYS A 119 -2.58 -17.45 19.38
N ILE A 120 -3.20 -18.50 18.86
CA ILE A 120 -4.42 -18.41 18.07
C ILE A 120 -5.60 -18.71 18.98
N GLU A 121 -6.53 -17.76 19.06
CA GLU A 121 -7.82 -17.95 19.71
C GLU A 121 -8.82 -18.48 18.69
N MET A 122 -9.38 -19.66 18.96
CA MET A 122 -10.38 -20.30 18.11
C MET A 122 -11.79 -19.92 18.55
N ALA A 123 -12.68 -19.73 17.57
CA ALA A 123 -14.07 -19.44 17.83
C ALA A 123 -14.81 -20.61 18.49
N THR A 124 -15.74 -20.27 19.37
CA THR A 124 -16.73 -21.24 19.88
C THR A 124 -17.97 -21.24 19.00
N GLU A 125 -18.46 -22.42 18.61
CA GLU A 125 -19.70 -22.56 17.87
C GLU A 125 -20.91 -22.46 18.81
N LYS A 126 -21.86 -21.57 18.52
CA LYS A 126 -23.13 -21.43 19.26
C LYS A 126 -24.23 -20.99 18.31
N ASN A 127 -25.33 -21.74 18.27
CA ASN A 127 -26.53 -21.42 17.48
C ASN A 127 -26.22 -21.15 15.98
N GLY A 128 -25.36 -21.96 15.36
CA GLY A 128 -24.98 -21.80 13.95
C GLY A 128 -24.07 -20.59 13.66
N LYS A 129 -23.46 -20.00 14.70
CA LYS A 129 -22.48 -18.92 14.57
C LYS A 129 -21.16 -19.31 15.25
N LEU A 130 -20.07 -18.79 14.71
CA LEU A 130 -18.73 -18.85 15.28
C LEU A 130 -18.49 -17.53 16.04
N LEU A 131 -18.13 -17.62 17.32
CA LEU A 131 -17.99 -16.47 18.23
C LEU A 131 -16.55 -16.34 18.76
N ILE A 132 -15.97 -15.13 18.66
CA ILE A 132 -14.69 -14.73 19.29
C ILE A 132 -14.87 -13.34 19.88
N GLY A 133 -14.87 -13.22 21.21
CA GLY A 133 -15.17 -11.96 21.90
C GLY A 133 -16.51 -11.39 21.43
N ASP A 134 -16.50 -10.15 20.95
CA ASP A 134 -17.70 -9.45 20.43
C ASP A 134 -17.98 -9.73 18.94
N PHE A 135 -17.13 -10.50 18.27
CA PHE A 135 -17.27 -10.80 16.85
C PHE A 135 -18.00 -12.12 16.64
N SER A 136 -18.94 -12.12 15.69
CA SER A 136 -19.67 -13.31 15.27
C SER A 136 -19.64 -13.47 13.76
N LEU A 137 -19.40 -14.68 13.29
CA LEU A 137 -19.46 -15.07 11.88
C LEU A 137 -20.49 -16.19 11.71
N ALA A 138 -21.32 -16.12 10.67
CA ALA A 138 -22.24 -17.21 10.36
C ALA A 138 -21.44 -18.45 9.91
N LEU A 139 -21.79 -19.61 10.48
CA LEU A 139 -21.25 -20.88 10.02
C LEU A 139 -21.72 -21.10 8.58
N SER A 140 -20.80 -21.41 7.67
CA SER A 140 -21.11 -21.68 6.27
C SER A 140 -20.07 -22.60 5.64
N GLU A 141 -20.30 -23.04 4.40
CA GLU A 141 -19.32 -23.80 3.61
C GLU A 141 -18.01 -23.04 3.37
N ASN A 142 -17.99 -21.73 3.60
CA ASN A 142 -16.79 -20.91 3.49
C ASN A 142 -16.15 -20.57 4.85
N ASN A 143 -16.85 -20.84 5.95
CA ASN A 143 -16.49 -20.42 7.30
C ASN A 143 -16.75 -21.56 8.29
N LYS A 144 -15.88 -22.58 8.32
CA LYS A 144 -15.95 -23.64 9.33
C LYS A 144 -15.12 -23.29 10.55
N TYR A 145 -13.94 -22.73 10.31
CA TYR A 145 -13.06 -22.22 11.34
C TYR A 145 -13.09 -20.70 11.32
N PHE A 146 -13.09 -20.11 12.50
CA PHE A 146 -12.93 -18.67 12.70
C PHE A 146 -11.91 -18.52 13.81
N LEU A 147 -10.90 -17.69 13.57
CA LEU A 147 -9.75 -17.56 14.45
C LEU A 147 -9.31 -16.11 14.56
N LYS A 148 -8.68 -15.79 15.69
CA LYS A 148 -8.12 -14.48 15.99
C LYS A 148 -6.70 -14.65 16.49
N THR A 149 -5.81 -13.74 16.09
CA THR A 149 -4.46 -13.67 16.63
C THR A 149 -3.90 -12.25 16.54
N SER A 150 -2.77 -11.98 17.17
CA SER A 150 -2.05 -10.72 16.99
C SER A 150 -1.50 -10.62 15.57
N VAL A 151 -1.49 -9.42 14.98
CA VAL A 151 -0.79 -9.14 13.71
C VAL A 151 0.65 -9.62 13.77
N ASP A 152 1.32 -9.49 14.92
CA ASP A 152 2.71 -9.91 15.09
C ASP A 152 2.90 -11.44 15.03
N ASN A 153 1.81 -12.20 15.17
CA ASN A 153 1.80 -13.67 15.04
C ASN A 153 1.52 -14.13 13.61
N VAL A 154 1.13 -13.24 12.69
CA VAL A 154 0.91 -13.57 11.27
C VAL A 154 2.28 -13.72 10.60
N ARG A 155 2.50 -14.85 9.93
CA ARG A 155 3.72 -15.10 9.15
C ARG A 155 3.47 -14.72 7.70
N ILE A 156 4.25 -13.75 7.22
CA ILE A 156 4.33 -13.34 5.83
C ILE A 156 5.79 -13.52 5.39
N ASP A 157 6.00 -14.19 4.26
CA ASP A 157 7.33 -14.27 3.66
C ASP A 157 7.64 -12.93 2.98
N PRO A 158 8.59 -12.12 3.49
CA PRO A 158 8.88 -10.81 2.93
C PRO A 158 9.41 -10.85 1.49
N HIS A 159 9.91 -12.00 1.04
CA HIS A 159 10.44 -12.18 -0.32
C HIS A 159 9.41 -12.78 -1.28
N GLN A 160 8.17 -12.96 -0.85
CA GLN A 160 7.11 -13.45 -1.71
C GLN A 160 6.88 -12.49 -2.89
N THR A 161 6.81 -13.07 -4.09
CA THR A 161 6.39 -12.39 -5.31
C THR A 161 4.99 -12.85 -5.69
N LEU A 162 4.12 -11.89 -5.96
CA LEU A 162 2.75 -12.10 -6.43
C LEU A 162 2.71 -12.03 -7.95
N SER A 163 1.76 -12.74 -8.57
CA SER A 163 1.56 -12.76 -10.02
C SER A 163 0.10 -12.55 -10.40
N PHE A 164 -0.15 -11.63 -11.33
CA PHE A 164 -1.49 -11.28 -11.81
C PHE A 164 -1.53 -11.39 -13.34
N PRO A 165 -2.21 -12.40 -13.91
CA PRO A 165 -2.17 -12.67 -15.35
C PRO A 165 -2.93 -11.64 -16.20
N PHE A 166 -2.26 -10.98 -17.14
CA PHE A 166 -2.86 -10.11 -18.16
C PHE A 166 -2.79 -10.75 -19.55
N LYS A 167 -3.40 -10.13 -20.56
CA LYS A 167 -3.28 -10.63 -21.93
C LYS A 167 -1.85 -10.50 -22.45
N GLY A 168 -1.13 -11.62 -22.47
CA GLY A 168 0.18 -11.79 -23.09
C GLY A 168 1.39 -11.63 -22.16
N PHE A 169 1.17 -11.36 -20.88
CA PHE A 169 2.20 -11.34 -19.84
C PHE A 169 1.56 -11.40 -18.43
N ASP A 170 2.36 -11.71 -17.42
CA ASP A 170 1.94 -11.66 -16.01
C ASP A 170 2.53 -10.40 -15.35
N TYR A 171 1.69 -9.61 -14.69
CA TYR A 171 2.17 -8.56 -13.80
C TYR A 171 2.69 -9.19 -12.51
N THR A 172 3.94 -8.90 -12.17
CA THR A 172 4.58 -9.42 -10.94
C THR A 172 4.93 -8.30 -9.98
N LEU A 173 4.64 -8.52 -8.69
CA LEU A 173 4.85 -7.54 -7.61
C LEU A 173 5.42 -8.26 -6.39
N SER A 174 6.61 -7.86 -5.93
CA SER A 174 7.13 -8.35 -4.65
C SER A 174 6.45 -7.62 -3.49
N LEU A 175 6.38 -8.26 -2.32
CA LEU A 175 5.82 -7.60 -1.14
C LEU A 175 6.65 -6.40 -0.67
N GLU A 176 7.95 -6.38 -0.98
CA GLU A 176 8.81 -5.22 -0.76
C GLU A 176 8.45 -4.05 -1.70
N GLU A 177 8.20 -4.33 -2.98
CA GLU A 177 7.72 -3.33 -3.94
C GLU A 177 6.36 -2.77 -3.51
N MET A 178 5.42 -3.63 -3.10
CA MET A 178 4.10 -3.24 -2.58
C MET A 178 4.22 -2.37 -1.31
N LYS A 179 5.15 -2.70 -0.41
CA LYS A 179 5.44 -1.86 0.76
C LYS A 179 5.88 -0.46 0.32
N GLY A 180 6.70 -0.36 -0.73
CA GLY A 180 7.13 0.92 -1.30
C GLY A 180 5.99 1.77 -1.90
N TYR A 181 4.90 1.15 -2.34
CA TYR A 181 3.66 1.87 -2.66
C TYR A 181 2.94 2.33 -1.39
N THR A 182 2.83 1.45 -0.39
CA THR A 182 2.10 1.73 0.85
C THR A 182 2.70 2.89 1.66
N ASP A 183 4.02 3.05 1.63
CA ASP A 183 4.75 4.12 2.33
C ASP A 183 5.14 5.32 1.44
N ASP A 184 4.58 5.39 0.24
CA ASP A 184 4.79 6.45 -0.75
C ASP A 184 6.24 6.59 -1.28
N THR A 185 7.10 5.59 -1.07
CA THR A 185 8.43 5.53 -1.68
C THR A 185 8.32 5.61 -3.22
N TRP A 186 7.40 4.85 -3.79
CA TRP A 186 7.25 4.69 -5.24
C TRP A 186 6.29 5.66 -5.92
N VAL A 187 5.52 6.45 -5.18
CA VAL A 187 4.62 7.46 -5.75
C VAL A 187 5.07 8.87 -5.40
N TYR A 188 4.57 9.90 -6.10
CA TYR A 188 4.95 11.28 -5.78
C TYR A 188 4.57 11.70 -4.36
N GLY A 189 3.47 11.19 -3.81
CA GLY A 189 2.97 11.57 -2.49
C GLY A 189 2.54 13.04 -2.44
N GLY A 190 2.17 13.53 -1.26
CA GLY A 190 1.73 14.91 -1.05
C GLY A 190 0.35 15.01 -0.41
N LYS A 191 -0.27 16.18 -0.55
CA LYS A 191 -1.57 16.46 0.06
C LYS A 191 -2.71 15.93 -0.80
N LEU A 192 -3.60 15.18 -0.16
CA LEU A 192 -4.73 14.50 -0.82
C LEU A 192 -5.79 15.48 -1.34
N VAL A 193 -5.98 16.63 -0.69
CA VAL A 193 -7.14 17.48 -0.92
C VAL A 193 -6.72 18.81 -1.54
N ALA A 194 -7.26 19.11 -2.73
CA ALA A 194 -7.12 20.40 -3.39
C ALA A 194 -8.42 21.19 -3.30
N GLU A 195 -8.30 22.51 -3.08
CA GLU A 195 -9.41 23.45 -3.09
C GLU A 195 -9.30 24.44 -4.24
N ALA A 196 -10.30 24.39 -5.12
CA ALA A 196 -10.41 25.24 -6.30
C ALA A 196 -11.10 26.59 -6.05
N SER A 197 -11.87 26.72 -4.96
CA SER A 197 -12.55 27.97 -4.65
C SER A 197 -11.59 28.98 -4.00
N THR A 198 -11.31 30.07 -4.70
CA THR A 198 -10.54 31.20 -4.16
C THR A 198 -11.42 32.30 -3.55
N GLU A 199 -12.73 32.27 -3.77
CA GLU A 199 -13.68 33.29 -3.31
C GLU A 199 -14.59 32.79 -2.18
N SER A 200 -14.66 33.55 -1.08
CA SER A 200 -15.45 33.22 0.12
C SER A 200 -16.96 33.08 -0.07
N ARG A 201 -17.51 33.56 -1.21
CA ARG A 201 -18.95 33.54 -1.53
C ARG A 201 -19.34 32.43 -2.51
N LYS A 202 -18.39 31.69 -3.07
CA LYS A 202 -18.66 30.56 -3.97
C LYS A 202 -18.65 29.25 -3.18
N PRO A 203 -19.43 28.24 -3.61
CA PRO A 203 -19.36 26.92 -2.99
C PRO A 203 -17.92 26.39 -3.08
N ARG A 204 -17.45 25.78 -1.99
CA ARG A 204 -16.10 25.21 -1.96
C ARG A 204 -16.03 24.04 -2.92
N ILE A 205 -15.17 24.13 -3.94
CA ILE A 205 -14.91 23.03 -4.87
C ILE A 205 -13.69 22.30 -4.31
N ILE A 206 -13.93 21.11 -3.80
CA ILE A 206 -12.91 20.25 -3.21
C ILE A 206 -12.86 18.97 -4.04
N PHE A 207 -11.66 18.57 -4.42
CA PHE A 207 -11.43 17.31 -5.14
C PHE A 207 -10.08 16.71 -4.74
N ALA A 208 -9.90 15.43 -5.04
CA ALA A 208 -8.67 14.75 -4.69
C ALA A 208 -7.52 15.12 -5.63
N ASN A 209 -6.30 15.11 -5.10
CA ASN A 209 -5.08 15.31 -5.85
C ASN A 209 -4.60 13.97 -6.43
N HIS A 210 -4.95 13.66 -7.67
CA HIS A 210 -4.61 12.38 -8.30
C HIS A 210 -3.12 12.21 -8.52
N GLY A 211 -2.38 13.31 -8.75
CA GLY A 211 -0.95 13.30 -9.00
C GLY A 211 -0.13 12.64 -7.88
N ILE A 212 -0.60 12.64 -6.63
CA ILE A 212 0.12 12.01 -5.51
C ILE A 212 0.20 10.50 -5.62
N MET A 213 -0.74 9.87 -6.33
CA MET A 213 -0.83 8.42 -6.52
C MET A 213 -0.04 7.93 -7.74
N VAL A 214 0.48 8.86 -8.54
CA VAL A 214 1.25 8.53 -9.75
C VAL A 214 2.62 8.02 -9.36
N ALA A 215 3.00 6.87 -9.91
CA ALA A 215 4.29 6.25 -9.67
C ALA A 215 5.44 7.11 -10.23
N LYS A 216 6.54 7.20 -9.47
CA LYS A 216 7.77 7.86 -9.89
C LYS A 216 8.44 7.08 -11.04
N PRO A 217 9.28 7.73 -11.85
CA PRO A 217 10.08 7.04 -12.86
C PRO A 217 10.99 5.98 -12.22
N GLY A 218 11.06 4.81 -12.86
CA GLY A 218 11.92 3.71 -12.43
C GLY A 218 11.30 2.81 -11.37
N GLU A 219 10.00 2.90 -11.12
CA GLU A 219 9.31 1.94 -10.23
C GLU A 219 9.46 0.51 -10.82
N PRO A 220 10.06 -0.44 -10.08
CA PRO A 220 10.44 -1.73 -10.63
C PRO A 220 9.30 -2.55 -11.26
N SER A 221 8.13 -2.63 -10.61
CA SER A 221 7.02 -3.47 -11.07
C SER A 221 6.37 -2.92 -12.35
N LEU A 222 6.15 -1.61 -12.44
CA LEU A 222 5.63 -0.94 -13.63
C LEU A 222 6.64 -0.89 -14.75
N LYS A 223 7.95 -0.77 -14.44
CA LYS A 223 8.98 -0.87 -15.46
C LYS A 223 8.92 -2.23 -16.18
N ARG A 224 8.74 -3.33 -15.44
CA ARG A 224 8.54 -4.66 -16.05
C ARG A 224 7.29 -4.71 -16.93
N VAL A 225 6.19 -4.10 -16.51
CA VAL A 225 4.96 -4.00 -17.34
C VAL A 225 5.25 -3.27 -18.65
N VAL A 226 5.88 -2.10 -18.59
CA VAL A 226 6.20 -1.31 -19.79
C VAL A 226 7.18 -2.04 -20.70
N ASP A 227 8.21 -2.68 -20.15
CA ASP A 227 9.17 -3.47 -20.93
C ASP A 227 8.44 -4.61 -21.68
N GLU A 228 7.48 -5.29 -21.04
CA GLU A 228 6.64 -6.31 -21.70
C GLU A 228 5.69 -5.74 -22.76
N LEU A 229 5.09 -4.58 -22.52
CA LEU A 229 4.18 -3.94 -23.47
C LEU A 229 4.91 -3.45 -24.73
N LEU A 230 6.17 -3.06 -24.59
CA LEU A 230 6.98 -2.42 -25.62
C LEU A 230 8.10 -3.30 -26.17
N LYS A 231 8.11 -4.61 -25.85
CA LYS A 231 9.13 -5.56 -26.33
C LYS A 231 9.20 -5.73 -27.85
N ASP A 232 8.16 -5.36 -28.58
CA ASP A 232 8.15 -5.35 -30.04
C ASP A 232 8.98 -4.15 -30.57
N GLU A 233 10.05 -4.44 -31.29
CA GLU A 233 10.96 -3.43 -31.86
C GLU A 233 10.27 -2.43 -32.79
N THR A 234 9.17 -2.83 -33.44
CA THR A 234 8.37 -1.96 -34.32
C THR A 234 7.57 -0.90 -33.55
N ILE A 235 7.42 -1.10 -32.24
CA ILE A 235 6.79 -0.19 -31.28
C ILE A 235 7.87 0.57 -30.50
N ALA A 236 8.91 -0.11 -30.02
CA ALA A 236 9.90 0.43 -29.08
C ALA A 236 10.57 1.75 -29.53
N ASN A 237 10.74 1.94 -30.83
CA ASN A 237 11.41 3.11 -31.42
C ASN A 237 10.43 4.21 -31.92
N ASP A 238 9.12 4.01 -31.81
CA ASP A 238 8.09 4.92 -32.31
C ASP A 238 7.28 5.48 -31.15
N ARG A 239 7.46 6.77 -30.85
CA ARG A 239 6.83 7.44 -29.70
C ARG A 239 5.32 7.24 -29.69
N GLU A 240 4.66 7.56 -30.80
CA GLU A 240 3.20 7.52 -30.91
C GLU A 240 2.67 6.10 -30.70
N LYS A 241 3.34 5.08 -31.26
CA LYS A 241 2.97 3.68 -31.03
C LYS A 241 3.15 3.25 -29.58
N ARG A 242 4.23 3.66 -28.90
CA ARG A 242 4.44 3.32 -27.47
C ARG A 242 3.33 3.89 -26.60
N VAL A 243 3.04 5.18 -26.77
CA VAL A 243 2.00 5.87 -25.99
C VAL A 243 0.63 5.24 -26.27
N GLN A 244 0.30 4.99 -27.54
CA GLN A 244 -0.94 4.32 -27.91
C GLN A 244 -1.00 2.89 -27.34
N ARG A 245 0.10 2.13 -27.35
CA ARG A 245 0.16 0.77 -26.81
C ARG A 245 -0.09 0.73 -25.30
N ILE A 246 0.44 1.70 -24.54
CA ILE A 246 0.19 1.84 -23.11
C ILE A 246 -1.27 2.21 -22.85
N LEU A 247 -1.81 3.17 -23.59
CA LEU A 247 -3.23 3.53 -23.52
C LEU A 247 -4.14 2.33 -23.85
N ASP A 248 -3.81 1.57 -24.90
CA ASP A 248 -4.55 0.37 -25.30
C ASP A 248 -4.53 -0.67 -24.18
N PHE A 249 -3.41 -0.84 -23.49
CA PHE A 249 -3.35 -1.73 -22.32
C PHE A 249 -4.31 -1.25 -21.22
N VAL A 250 -4.21 0.00 -20.77
CA VAL A 250 -5.05 0.52 -19.68
C VAL A 250 -6.54 0.51 -20.03
N SER A 251 -6.89 0.91 -21.26
CA SER A 251 -8.28 1.04 -21.70
C SER A 251 -8.96 -0.31 -21.94
N ASN A 252 -8.20 -1.36 -22.30
CA ASN A 252 -8.76 -2.68 -22.60
C ASN A 252 -8.64 -3.67 -21.44
N GLU A 253 -7.57 -3.62 -20.64
CA GLU A 253 -7.29 -4.65 -19.62
C GLU A 253 -7.81 -4.27 -18.21
N ILE A 254 -8.12 -2.99 -17.98
CA ILE A 254 -8.73 -2.53 -16.73
C ILE A 254 -10.22 -2.34 -16.96
N GLU A 255 -11.06 -2.98 -16.16
CA GLU A 255 -12.51 -2.81 -16.22
C GLU A 255 -12.94 -1.46 -15.63
N TYR A 256 -13.93 -0.81 -16.25
CA TYR A 256 -14.46 0.46 -15.75
C TYR A 256 -15.45 0.23 -14.60
N SER A 257 -15.15 0.78 -13.43
CA SER A 257 -16.04 0.68 -12.27
C SER A 257 -17.04 1.83 -12.21
N TYR A 258 -18.27 1.58 -12.64
CA TYR A 258 -19.36 2.55 -12.45
C TYR A 258 -19.68 2.78 -10.97
N THR A 259 -19.52 1.76 -10.13
CA THR A 259 -19.75 1.87 -8.69
C THR A 259 -18.78 2.84 -8.03
N GLU A 260 -17.49 2.78 -8.39
CA GLU A 260 -16.50 3.76 -7.92
C GLU A 260 -16.80 5.15 -8.50
N ALA A 261 -17.12 5.24 -9.79
CA ALA A 261 -17.35 6.50 -10.49
C ALA A 261 -18.55 7.32 -9.96
N VAL A 262 -19.58 6.66 -9.42
CA VAL A 262 -20.77 7.35 -8.87
C VAL A 262 -20.79 7.38 -7.34
N SER A 263 -19.77 6.84 -6.70
CA SER A 263 -19.66 6.84 -5.24
C SER A 263 -19.59 8.28 -4.71
N PRO A 264 -20.24 8.59 -3.57
CA PRO A 264 -20.11 9.89 -2.92
C PRO A 264 -18.72 10.13 -2.33
N ARG A 265 -17.88 9.08 -2.26
CA ARG A 265 -16.47 9.14 -1.85
C ARG A 265 -15.61 8.64 -2.97
N GLU A 266 -14.61 9.42 -3.33
CA GLU A 266 -13.62 9.02 -4.33
C GLU A 266 -12.73 7.91 -3.79
N THR A 267 -12.58 6.85 -4.58
CA THR A 267 -11.66 5.73 -4.30
C THR A 267 -10.42 5.94 -5.16
N LEU A 268 -9.36 6.47 -4.58
CA LEU A 268 -8.08 6.64 -5.27
C LEU A 268 -7.18 5.45 -5.01
N LYS A 269 -6.84 4.74 -6.07
CA LYS A 269 -5.92 3.59 -6.05
C LYS A 269 -4.57 3.97 -6.64
N ARG A 270 -3.52 3.34 -6.11
CA ARG A 270 -2.17 3.35 -6.70
C ARG A 270 -2.09 2.37 -7.86
N ALA A 271 -1.03 2.49 -8.67
CA ALA A 271 -0.89 1.69 -9.89
C ALA A 271 -0.86 0.17 -9.62
N ASP A 272 -0.19 -0.27 -8.55
CA ASP A 272 -0.17 -1.67 -8.11
C ASP A 272 -1.57 -2.16 -7.71
N GLU A 273 -2.29 -1.39 -6.90
CA GLU A 273 -3.68 -1.67 -6.48
C GLU A 273 -4.63 -1.81 -7.70
N ILE A 274 -4.45 -0.97 -8.72
CA ILE A 274 -5.24 -1.03 -9.97
C ILE A 274 -4.89 -2.27 -10.78
N LEU A 275 -3.61 -2.64 -10.88
CA LEU A 275 -3.18 -3.83 -11.62
C LEU A 275 -3.59 -5.13 -10.90
N MET A 276 -3.56 -5.15 -9.57
CA MET A 276 -4.02 -6.28 -8.76
C MET A 276 -5.54 -6.49 -8.89
N THR A 277 -6.32 -5.39 -8.80
CA THR A 277 -7.79 -5.46 -8.84
C THR A 277 -8.36 -5.50 -10.25
N ARG A 278 -7.64 -4.97 -11.24
CA ARG A 278 -8.05 -4.78 -12.65
C ARG A 278 -9.33 -3.97 -12.81
N ILE A 279 -9.68 -3.18 -11.81
CA ILE A 279 -10.94 -2.44 -11.76
C ILE A 279 -10.63 -1.02 -11.32
N GLY A 280 -11.16 -0.04 -12.06
CA GLY A 280 -11.01 1.37 -11.72
C GLY A 280 -11.96 2.27 -12.52
N ASP A 281 -12.36 3.40 -11.94
CA ASP A 281 -13.08 4.49 -12.62
C ASP A 281 -12.14 5.40 -13.44
N CYS A 282 -12.63 6.57 -13.86
CA CYS A 282 -11.83 7.55 -14.62
C CYS A 282 -10.59 8.02 -13.85
N SER A 283 -10.71 8.23 -12.54
CA SER A 283 -9.62 8.61 -11.65
C SER A 283 -8.54 7.54 -11.61
N ASN A 284 -8.92 6.29 -11.34
CA ASN A 284 -7.99 5.17 -11.21
C ASN A 284 -7.30 4.87 -12.55
N LYS A 285 -8.04 4.82 -13.66
CA LYS A 285 -7.41 4.59 -14.98
C LYS A 285 -6.45 5.71 -15.38
N THR A 286 -6.76 6.96 -15.05
CA THR A 286 -5.87 8.10 -15.26
C THR A 286 -4.57 7.95 -14.48
N ILE A 287 -4.64 7.56 -13.21
CA ILE A 287 -3.47 7.33 -12.35
C ILE A 287 -2.59 6.22 -12.93
N LEU A 288 -3.16 5.09 -13.35
CA LEU A 288 -2.39 4.00 -13.95
C LEU A 288 -1.74 4.42 -15.27
N LEU A 289 -2.49 5.08 -16.16
CA LEU A 289 -1.96 5.55 -17.44
C LEU A 289 -0.79 6.52 -17.23
N ALA A 290 -0.96 7.51 -16.36
CA ALA A 290 0.11 8.44 -15.99
C ALA A 290 1.33 7.71 -15.41
N SER A 291 1.12 6.77 -14.51
CA SER A 291 2.19 5.99 -13.86
C SER A 291 3.01 5.17 -14.86
N LEU A 292 2.36 4.60 -15.88
CA LEU A 292 3.04 3.88 -16.97
C LEU A 292 3.79 4.84 -17.92
N LEU A 293 3.22 6.01 -18.20
CA LEU A 293 3.86 7.04 -19.02
C LEU A 293 5.12 7.62 -18.36
N GLU A 294 5.15 7.72 -17.03
CA GLU A 294 6.36 8.09 -16.28
C GLU A 294 7.51 7.12 -16.52
N GLN A 295 7.23 5.82 -16.69
CA GLN A 295 8.29 4.81 -16.86
C GLN A 295 8.98 4.93 -18.23
N ILE A 296 8.34 5.55 -19.23
CA ILE A 296 8.95 5.84 -20.53
C ILE A 296 9.41 7.29 -20.69
N GLY A 297 9.29 8.10 -19.63
CA GLY A 297 9.67 9.51 -19.64
C GLY A 297 8.83 10.39 -20.57
N GLU A 298 7.56 10.03 -20.83
CA GLU A 298 6.69 10.78 -21.73
C GLU A 298 6.31 12.16 -21.15
N ASP A 299 6.11 13.16 -22.02
CA ASP A 299 5.56 14.47 -21.63
C ASP A 299 4.02 14.39 -21.64
N TYR A 300 3.44 14.44 -20.45
CA TYR A 300 1.99 14.38 -20.23
C TYR A 300 1.58 15.29 -19.07
N ILE A 301 0.28 15.58 -19.04
CA ILE A 301 -0.39 16.30 -17.96
C ILE A 301 -1.69 15.56 -17.61
N LEU A 302 -2.12 15.67 -16.36
CA LEU A 302 -3.48 15.33 -15.96
C LEU A 302 -4.36 16.54 -16.25
N ILE A 303 -5.53 16.30 -16.83
CA ILE A 303 -6.54 17.32 -17.09
C ILE A 303 -7.83 16.98 -16.35
N TYR A 304 -8.33 17.97 -15.62
CA TYR A 304 -9.55 17.87 -14.83
C TYR A 304 -10.67 18.57 -15.59
N CYS A 305 -11.63 17.79 -16.07
CA CYS A 305 -12.82 18.22 -16.79
C CYS A 305 -14.04 18.15 -15.86
N PRO A 306 -15.19 18.75 -16.21
CA PRO A 306 -16.42 18.61 -15.43
C PRO A 306 -16.78 17.14 -15.19
N ARG A 307 -16.64 16.69 -13.94
CA ARG A 307 -16.95 15.32 -13.50
C ARG A 307 -16.13 14.22 -14.19
N HIS A 308 -14.95 14.56 -14.73
CA HIS A 308 -14.08 13.62 -15.41
C HIS A 308 -12.62 14.03 -15.24
N ILE A 309 -11.73 13.07 -15.17
CA ILE A 309 -10.28 13.30 -15.22
C ILE A 309 -9.68 12.35 -16.26
N THR A 310 -8.70 12.83 -17.00
CA THR A 310 -8.01 12.04 -18.01
C THR A 310 -6.58 12.53 -18.21
N VAL A 311 -5.81 11.83 -19.04
CA VAL A 311 -4.45 12.20 -19.40
C VAL A 311 -4.45 12.95 -20.73
N ALA A 312 -3.61 13.97 -20.85
CA ALA A 312 -3.25 14.56 -22.14
C ALA A 312 -1.74 14.43 -22.38
N VAL A 313 -1.36 13.95 -23.55
CA VAL A 313 0.05 13.74 -23.96
C VAL A 313 0.46 14.80 -24.97
N ALA A 314 1.75 15.15 -25.02
CA ALA A 314 2.22 16.11 -26.02
C ALA A 314 1.82 15.66 -27.44
N GLN A 315 1.41 16.58 -28.31
CA GLN A 315 0.84 16.23 -29.62
C GLN A 315 1.81 15.40 -30.47
N GLY A 316 3.07 15.83 -30.60
CA GLY A 316 4.05 15.19 -31.47
C GLY A 316 3.51 14.97 -32.89
N ASN A 317 3.61 13.73 -33.39
CA ASN A 317 3.13 13.35 -34.72
C ASN A 317 1.75 12.69 -34.71
N PHE A 318 1.04 12.65 -33.57
CA PHE A 318 -0.34 12.21 -33.57
C PHE A 318 -1.20 13.12 -34.47
N PRO A 319 -2.17 12.57 -35.21
CA PRO A 319 -3.15 13.39 -35.92
C PRO A 319 -4.02 14.15 -34.92
N ASN A 320 -4.82 15.10 -35.41
CA ASN A 320 -5.83 15.78 -34.60
C ASN A 320 -7.13 15.93 -35.40
N ASP A 321 -7.65 14.78 -35.83
CA ASP A 321 -8.87 14.66 -36.61
C ASP A 321 -10.12 14.70 -35.72
N ASN A 322 -9.97 14.36 -34.43
CA ASN A 322 -11.05 14.36 -33.45
C ASN A 322 -11.22 15.68 -32.69
N LYS A 323 -10.28 16.63 -32.81
CA LYS A 323 -10.32 17.95 -32.15
C LYS A 323 -10.42 17.87 -30.63
N LEU A 324 -9.79 16.85 -30.04
CA LEU A 324 -9.63 16.69 -28.61
C LEU A 324 -8.22 17.15 -28.20
N ASP A 325 -7.90 18.40 -28.54
CA ASP A 325 -6.63 19.05 -28.23
C ASP A 325 -6.80 20.17 -27.20
N PHE A 326 -5.74 20.37 -26.42
CA PHE A 326 -5.69 21.38 -25.37
C PHE A 326 -4.30 22.04 -25.40
N THR A 327 -4.26 23.38 -25.31
CA THR A 327 -3.00 24.13 -25.27
C THR A 327 -2.73 24.61 -23.86
N TYR A 328 -1.56 24.27 -23.32
CA TYR A 328 -1.09 24.66 -21.99
C TYR A 328 0.37 25.05 -22.06
N GLU A 329 0.74 26.20 -21.46
CA GLU A 329 2.12 26.73 -21.49
C GLU A 329 2.76 26.75 -22.89
N ASN A 330 2.00 27.18 -23.90
CA ASN A 330 2.39 27.22 -25.32
C ASN A 330 2.70 25.85 -25.96
N LYS A 331 2.39 24.74 -25.28
CA LYS A 331 2.48 23.39 -25.81
C LYS A 331 1.09 22.85 -26.14
N LYS A 332 0.99 22.08 -27.22
CA LYS A 332 -0.23 21.36 -27.60
C LYS A 332 -0.20 19.94 -27.05
N TYR A 333 -1.29 19.58 -26.40
CA TYR A 333 -1.55 18.26 -25.87
C TYR A 333 -2.78 17.66 -26.55
N LEU A 334 -2.81 16.33 -26.69
CA LEU A 334 -3.98 15.57 -27.14
C LEU A 334 -4.46 14.68 -26.00
N ILE A 335 -5.78 14.56 -25.87
CA ILE A 335 -6.40 13.69 -24.87
C ILE A 335 -6.12 12.22 -25.20
N ALA A 336 -5.74 11.46 -24.19
CA ALA A 336 -5.56 10.01 -24.20
C ALA A 336 -6.64 9.37 -23.29
N GLU A 337 -7.82 9.17 -23.86
CA GLU A 337 -9.02 8.75 -23.10
C GLU A 337 -8.98 7.26 -22.76
N SER A 338 -8.71 6.95 -21.50
CA SER A 338 -8.56 5.58 -21.00
C SER A 338 -9.87 4.90 -20.62
N THR A 339 -10.98 5.65 -20.46
CA THR A 339 -12.28 5.06 -20.11
C THR A 339 -13.04 4.52 -21.32
N MET A 340 -12.53 4.72 -22.54
CA MET A 340 -13.11 4.19 -23.77
C MET A 340 -12.18 3.15 -24.40
N PRO A 341 -12.50 1.84 -24.30
CA PRO A 341 -11.72 0.78 -24.93
C PRO A 341 -11.46 1.05 -26.42
N GLY A 342 -10.20 0.90 -26.83
CA GLY A 342 -9.78 1.12 -28.22
C GLY A 342 -9.70 2.57 -28.68
N PHE A 343 -9.76 3.56 -27.76
CA PHE A 343 -9.56 4.97 -28.11
C PHE A 343 -8.22 5.19 -28.81
N GLN A 344 -8.26 5.77 -30.00
CA GLN A 344 -7.09 6.11 -30.80
C GLN A 344 -6.82 7.61 -30.66
N ILE A 345 -5.65 7.96 -30.11
CA ILE A 345 -5.26 9.34 -29.85
C ILE A 345 -5.32 10.15 -31.15
N GLY A 346 -6.00 11.28 -31.10
CA GLY A 346 -6.16 12.17 -32.25
C GLY A 346 -7.15 11.72 -33.33
N LYS A 347 -7.71 10.50 -33.25
CA LYS A 347 -8.61 9.93 -34.28
C LYS A 347 -10.01 9.63 -33.76
N SER A 348 -10.12 9.01 -32.59
CA SER A 348 -11.40 8.57 -32.05
C SER A 348 -12.25 9.76 -31.61
N ARG A 349 -13.52 9.76 -32.03
CA ARG A 349 -14.52 10.75 -31.59
C ARG A 349 -15.24 10.22 -30.35
N VAL A 350 -15.57 11.12 -29.43
CA VAL A 350 -16.37 10.81 -28.24
C VAL A 350 -17.72 11.52 -28.34
N GLN A 351 -18.78 10.91 -27.82
CA GLN A 351 -20.13 11.48 -27.89
C GLN A 351 -20.26 12.75 -27.04
N GLN A 352 -19.48 12.87 -25.97
CA GLN A 352 -19.48 13.99 -25.03
C GLN A 352 -18.17 14.80 -25.12
N SER A 353 -17.74 15.14 -26.35
CA SER A 353 -16.49 15.89 -26.57
C SER A 353 -16.47 17.23 -25.83
N ASP A 354 -17.62 17.84 -25.61
CA ASP A 354 -17.74 19.12 -24.90
C ASP A 354 -17.28 19.03 -23.44
N ILE A 355 -17.46 17.87 -22.79
CA ILE A 355 -16.94 17.65 -21.43
C ILE A 355 -15.41 17.63 -21.47
N LEU A 356 -14.84 16.85 -22.40
CA LEU A 356 -13.39 16.68 -22.51
C LEU A 356 -12.68 17.97 -22.96
N ASN A 357 -13.34 18.78 -23.78
CA ASN A 357 -12.79 20.06 -24.25
C ASN A 357 -12.91 21.20 -23.23
N ASN A 358 -13.69 21.03 -22.15
CA ASN A 358 -13.82 22.02 -21.09
C ASN A 358 -12.87 21.71 -19.93
N VAL A 359 -11.57 21.88 -20.15
CA VAL A 359 -10.54 21.66 -19.12
C VAL A 359 -10.63 22.78 -18.06
N ASN A 360 -10.87 22.40 -16.81
CA ASN A 360 -10.93 23.33 -15.67
C ASN A 360 -9.57 23.46 -14.99
N TYR A 361 -8.88 22.34 -14.76
CA TYR A 361 -7.59 22.32 -14.07
C TYR A 361 -6.58 21.42 -14.78
N VAL A 362 -5.31 21.72 -14.57
CA VAL A 362 -4.16 21.00 -15.15
C VAL A 362 -3.18 20.67 -14.04
N GLN A 363 -2.57 19.48 -14.12
CA GLN A 363 -1.52 19.07 -13.21
C GLN A 363 -0.41 18.34 -13.94
N SER A 364 0.84 18.69 -13.61
CA SER A 364 1.99 17.82 -13.84
C SER A 364 2.31 17.10 -12.54
N PRO A 365 2.18 15.76 -12.44
CA PRO A 365 2.48 15.04 -11.20
C PRO A 365 3.89 15.26 -10.65
N ARG A 366 4.86 15.58 -11.53
CA ARG A 366 6.24 15.98 -11.18
C ARG A 366 6.30 17.27 -10.34
N GLN A 367 5.29 18.11 -10.45
CA GLN A 367 5.14 19.33 -9.66
C GLN A 367 4.19 19.04 -8.48
N ILE A 368 4.74 18.33 -7.49
CA ILE A 368 4.01 17.88 -6.29
C ILE A 368 3.27 19.07 -5.66
N ASP A 369 2.01 18.84 -5.25
CA ASP A 369 1.13 19.85 -4.64
C ASP A 369 0.93 21.12 -5.50
N LEU A 370 0.95 21.00 -6.83
CA LEU A 370 0.55 22.06 -7.75
C LEU A 370 -0.51 21.55 -8.72
N ILE A 371 -1.68 22.17 -8.66
CA ILE A 371 -2.73 22.06 -9.66
C ILE A 371 -3.05 23.49 -10.10
N PHE A 372 -3.10 23.73 -11.40
CA PHE A 372 -3.35 25.05 -11.98
C PHE A 372 -4.77 25.14 -12.52
N ASP A 373 -5.44 26.27 -12.29
CA ASP A 373 -6.63 26.63 -13.04
C ASP A 373 -6.25 26.91 -14.50
N ALA A 374 -6.87 26.18 -15.43
CA ALA A 374 -6.50 26.16 -16.84
C ALA A 374 -6.71 27.51 -17.56
N LYS A 375 -7.53 28.41 -16.99
CA LYS A 375 -7.86 29.71 -17.59
C LYS A 375 -7.01 30.83 -17.02
N SER A 376 -6.82 30.82 -15.70
CA SER A 376 -6.15 31.90 -14.96
C SER A 376 -4.68 31.62 -14.65
N TYR A 377 -4.22 30.36 -14.79
CA TYR A 377 -2.88 29.91 -14.43
C TYR A 377 -2.52 30.12 -12.95
N ASN A 378 -3.52 30.36 -12.09
CA ASN A 378 -3.31 30.38 -10.65
C ASN A 378 -3.27 28.94 -10.11
N TYR A 379 -2.40 28.70 -9.13
CA TYR A 379 -2.36 27.41 -8.44
C TYR A 379 -3.46 27.30 -7.38
N LEU A 380 -3.88 26.08 -7.10
CA LEU A 380 -4.86 25.77 -6.07
C LEU A 380 -4.23 25.62 -4.69
N ASN A 381 -5.03 25.81 -3.65
CA ASN A 381 -4.60 25.57 -2.27
C ASN A 381 -4.74 24.07 -1.91
N PHE A 382 -3.79 23.56 -1.13
CA PHE A 382 -3.80 22.17 -0.68
C PHE A 382 -3.86 22.07 0.84
N TRP A 383 -4.63 21.09 1.33
CA TRP A 383 -4.91 20.88 2.76
C TRP A 383 -4.35 19.55 3.25
#